data_AF-A0A4R2ILM9-F1
#
_entry.id   AF-A0A4R2ILM9-F1
#
_cell.length_a   1.000
_cell.length_b   1.000
_cell.length_c   1.000
_cell.angle_alpha   90.00
_cell.angle_beta   90.00
_cell.angle_gamma   90.00
#
_symmetry.space_group_name_H-M   'P 1'
#
loop_
_entity.id
_entity.type
_entity.pdbx_description
1 polymer ?
#
loop_
_entity_poly.entity_id
_entity_poly.type
_entity_poly.pdbx_seq_one_letter_code
_entity_poly.pdbx_strand_id
1 'polypeptide(L)' 'MAEMTLYRAIAAGEFPAVRIGRRLVIPARVLDRMGEAAISTGRVVTAAEFCGEAS' A
#
# COMPACT_ATOMS: atom_id res chain seq x y z
N MET A 1 10.20 -12.58 -9.53
CA MET A 1 9.11 -11.87 -10.22
C MET A 1 8.26 -11.16 -9.17
N ALA A 2 8.78 -10.09 -8.55
CA ALA A 2 8.15 -9.43 -7.39
C ALA A 2 8.56 -7.96 -7.26
N GLU A 3 9.81 -7.63 -7.63
CA GLU A 3 10.33 -6.28 -7.49
C GLU A 3 9.72 -5.30 -8.51
N MET A 4 9.59 -5.70 -9.79
CA MET A 4 8.97 -4.84 -10.80
C MET A 4 7.48 -4.57 -10.56
N THR A 5 6.75 -5.50 -9.94
CA THR A 5 5.31 -5.35 -9.68
C THR A 5 5.04 -4.35 -8.57
N LEU A 6 5.83 -4.38 -7.49
CA LEU A 6 5.66 -3.44 -6.37
C LEU A 6 6.07 -2.02 -6.74
N TYR A 7 7.21 -1.82 -7.41
CA TYR A 7 7.62 -0.48 -7.85
C TYR A 7 6.62 0.13 -8.85
N ARG A 8 6.02 -0.70 -9.72
CA ARG A 8 4.96 -0.24 -10.63
C ARG A 8 3.70 0.16 -9.90
N ALA A 9 3.25 -0.64 -8.93
CA ALA A 9 2.08 -0.30 -8.12
C ALA A 9 2.30 1.02 -7.35
N ILE A 10 3.49 1.23 -6.78
CA ILE A 10 3.84 2.51 -6.15
C ILE A 10 3.80 3.66 -7.16
N ALA A 11 4.38 3.48 -8.36
CA ALA A 11 4.37 4.52 -9.39
C ALA A 11 2.97 4.82 -9.94
N ALA A 12 2.07 3.83 -9.95
CA ALA A 12 0.68 3.97 -10.35
C ALA A 12 -0.22 4.57 -9.24
N GLY A 13 0.32 4.82 -8.04
CA GLY A 13 -0.46 5.26 -6.88
C GLY A 13 -1.33 4.16 -6.27
N GLU A 14 -1.13 2.92 -6.69
CA GLU A 14 -1.86 1.74 -6.22
C GLU A 14 -1.24 1.13 -4.96
N PHE A 15 -0.09 1.63 -4.51
CA PHE A 15 0.53 1.19 -3.26
C PHE A 15 1.01 2.36 -2.40
N PRO A 16 0.58 2.44 -1.13
CA PRO A 16 0.95 3.51 -0.23
C PRO A 16 2.44 3.44 0.10
N ALA A 17 3.19 4.41 -0.40
CA ALA A 17 4.61 4.56 -0.15
C ALA A 17 4.97 6.03 0.12
N VAL A 18 5.92 6.23 1.01
CA VAL A 18 6.48 7.53 1.34
C VAL A 18 7.84 7.66 0.66
N ARG A 19 8.00 8.70 -0.15
CA ARG A 19 9.28 9.00 -0.80
C ARG A 19 10.12 9.91 0.09
N ILE A 20 11.26 9.40 0.56
CA ILE A 20 12.26 10.15 1.31
C ILE A 20 13.49 10.30 0.41
N GLY A 21 13.57 11.44 -0.29
CA GLY A 21 14.60 11.70 -1.29
C GLY A 21 14.52 10.70 -2.46
N ARG A 22 15.55 9.86 -2.59
CA ARG A 22 15.64 8.79 -3.62
C ARG A 22 15.06 7.45 -3.17
N ARG A 23 14.65 7.32 -1.90
CA ARG A 23 14.18 6.05 -1.34
C ARG A 23 12.65 6.05 -1.25
N LEU A 24 12.06 4.92 -1.61
CA LEU A 24 10.66 4.61 -1.33
C LEU A 24 10.62 3.79 -0.04
N VAL A 25 9.85 4.26 0.93
CA VAL A 25 9.69 3.63 2.23
C VAL A 25 8.22 3.34 2.45
N ILE A 26 7.90 2.11 2.80
CA ILE A 26 6.54 1.69 3.14
C ILE A 26 6.41 1.84 4.66
N PRO A 27 5.52 2.70 5.19
CA PRO A 27 5.36 2.83 6.63
C PRO A 27 4.76 1.55 7.23
N ALA A 28 5.33 1.05 8.33
CA ALA A 28 4.81 -0.13 9.02
C ALA A 28 3.33 0.05 9.43
N ARG A 29 2.98 1.25 9.93
CA ARG A 29 1.61 1.60 10.31
C ARG A 29 0.57 1.40 9.20
N VAL A 30 0.97 1.55 7.94
CA VAL A 30 0.08 1.33 6.80
C VAL A 30 -0.22 -0.16 6.63
N LEU A 31 0.80 -1.01 6.75
CA LEU A 31 0.63 -2.46 6.72
C LEU A 31 -0.25 -2.93 7.87
N ASP A 32 -0.06 -2.38 9.07
CA ASP A 32 -0.89 -2.70 10.24
C ASP A 32 -2.35 -2.35 9.99
N ARG A 33 -2.64 -1.17 9.42
CA ARG A 33 -4.02 -0.77 9.09
C ARG A 33 -4.65 -1.60 7.98
N MET A 34 -3.88 -1.95 6.95
CA MET A 34 -4.37 -2.84 5.89
C MET A 34 -4.65 -4.24 6.43
N GLY A 35 -3.82 -4.73 7.35
CA GLY A 35 -4.04 -5.99 8.06
C GLY A 35 -5.31 -5.95 8.91
N GLU A 36 -5.50 -4.89 9.69
CA GLU A 36 -6.71 -4.69 10.49
C GLU A 36 -7.98 -4.63 9.62
N ALA A 37 -7.93 -3.91 8.50
CA ALA A 37 -9.05 -3.84 7.56
C ALA A 37 -9.36 -5.22 6.95
N ALA A 38 -8.35 -6.01 6.61
CA ALA A 38 -8.53 -7.37 6.08
C ALA A 38 -9.13 -8.31 7.13
N ILE A 39 -8.68 -8.21 8.40
CA ILE A 39 -9.23 -8.98 9.51
C ILE A 39 -10.70 -8.59 9.76
N SER A 40 -10.99 -7.29 9.80
CA SER A 40 -12.32 -6.75 10.09
C SER A 40 -13.34 -7.09 9.01
N THR A 41 -12.95 -6.99 7.73
CA THR A 41 -13.84 -7.28 6.60
C THR A 41 -13.90 -8.75 6.22
N GLY A 42 -12.91 -9.54 6.64
CA GLY A 42 -12.72 -10.93 6.21
C GLY A 42 -12.45 -11.06 4.72
N ARG A 43 -12.01 -9.99 4.05
CA ARG A 43 -11.78 -9.93 2.59
C ARG A 43 -10.35 -9.49 2.29
N VAL A 44 -9.92 -9.77 1.06
CA VAL A 44 -8.65 -9.25 0.55
C VAL A 44 -8.79 -7.74 0.38
N VAL A 45 -8.01 -6.99 1.15
CA VAL A 45 -7.90 -5.53 1.02
C VAL A 45 -6.71 -5.22 0.11
N THR A 46 -6.97 -4.61 -1.05
CA THR A 46 -5.90 -4.19 -1.93
C THR A 46 -5.34 -2.84 -1.52
N ALA A 47 -4.07 -2.60 -1.85
CA ALA A 47 -3.43 -1.32 -1.60
C ALA A 47 -4.06 -0.16 -2.38
N ALA A 48 -4.63 -0.45 -3.56
CA ALA A 48 -5.34 0.52 -4.38
C ALA A 48 -6.64 0.99 -3.70
N GLU A 49 -7.41 0.06 -3.13
CA GLU A 49 -8.62 0.38 -2.35
C GLU A 49 -8.28 1.26 -1.15
N PHE A 50 -7.22 0.91 -0.42
CA PHE A 50 -6.78 1.67 0.77
C PHE A 50 -6.30 3.09 0.43
N CYS A 51 -5.67 3.30 -0.74
CA CYS A 51 -5.26 4.62 -1.22
C CYS A 51 -6.45 5.47 -1.71
N GLY A 52 -7.51 4.85 -2.22
CA GLY A 52 -8.72 5.54 -2.71
C GLY A 52 -9.57 6.19 -1.61
N GLU A 53 -9.35 5.85 -0.34
CA GLU A 53 -10.07 6.42 0.80
C GLU A 53 -9.55 7.80 1.26
N ALA A 54 -8.45 8.31 0.68
CA ALA A 54 -7.96 9.65 0.94
C ALA A 54 -8.63 10.69 0.00
N SER A 55 -9.91 10.97 0.21
CA SER A 55 -10.56 12.22 -0.24
C SER A 55 -10.67 13.22 0.91
#